data_AF-A0A0B6VMQ5-F1
#
_entry.id   AF-A0A0B6VMQ5-F1
#
_cell.length_a   1.000
_cell.length_b   1.000
_cell.length_c   1.000
_cell.angle_alpha   90.00
_cell.angle_beta   90.00
_cell.angle_gamma   90.00
#
_symmetry.space_group_name_H-M   'P 1'
#
loop_
_entity.id
_entity.type
_entity.pdbx_description
1 polymer ?
#
loop_
_entity_poly.entity_id
_entity_poly.type
_entity_poly.pdbx_seq_one_letter_code
_entity_poly.pdbx_strand_id
1 'polypeptide(L)'
;IGFSVVEIGSVTPEAQPGNPKPRVFRLPEDKAVINRYGFNSEGHDEVLKKLNSLDKTLLEKGLLGINLGKNKLSDNATEDYVQGIKKFSNVADYFVINISSPNTPGLRSLQNKEELKELLTGVNKV
;
A
#
# COMPACT_ATOMS: atom_id res chain seq x y z
N ILE A 1 -8.35 -19.82 7.79
CA ILE A 1 -7.29 -19.06 8.50
C ILE A 1 -7.82 -18.07 9.55
N GLY A 2 -9.11 -17.72 9.56
CA GLY A 2 -9.77 -17.16 10.75
C GLY A 2 -9.52 -15.68 11.08
N PHE A 3 -8.85 -14.92 10.18
CA PHE A 3 -8.64 -13.48 10.37
C PHE A 3 -9.94 -12.70 10.12
N SER A 4 -10.25 -11.76 11.01
CA SER A 4 -11.38 -10.84 10.88
C SER A 4 -11.08 -9.61 10.02
N VAL A 5 -9.80 -9.35 9.73
CA VAL A 5 -9.32 -8.22 8.93
C VAL A 5 -8.20 -8.71 8.02
N VAL A 6 -8.22 -8.24 6.77
CA VAL A 6 -7.13 -8.44 5.82
C VAL A 6 -6.71 -7.09 5.26
N GLU A 7 -5.42 -6.79 5.35
CA GLU A 7 -4.83 -5.63 4.71
C GLU A 7 -4.07 -6.07 3.45
N ILE A 8 -4.48 -5.59 2.28
CA ILE A 8 -3.75 -5.81 1.02
C ILE A 8 -2.79 -4.66 0.75
N GLY A 9 -1.74 -4.93 -0.04
CA GLY A 9 -0.78 -3.92 -0.49
C GLY A 9 0.61 -4.06 0.17
N SER A 10 1.46 -3.03 0.15
CA SER A 10 1.17 -1.68 -0.37
C SER A 10 0.96 -1.66 -1.88
N VAL A 11 -0.17 -1.12 -2.32
CA VAL A 11 -0.52 -0.94 -3.74
C VAL A 11 -0.07 0.46 -4.17
N THR A 12 0.52 0.54 -5.36
CA THR A 12 0.94 1.79 -6.01
C THR A 12 0.04 2.12 -7.20
N PRO A 13 -0.06 3.39 -7.64
CA PRO A 13 -0.81 3.77 -8.84
C PRO A 13 -0.47 2.93 -10.06
N GLU A 14 0.78 2.99 -10.47
CA GLU A 14 1.32 2.23 -11.59
C GLU A 14 1.94 0.92 -11.13
N ALA A 15 1.93 -0.08 -12.01
CA ALA A 15 2.64 -1.33 -11.79
C ALA A 15 4.15 -1.08 -11.68
N GLN A 16 4.80 -1.77 -10.75
CA GLN A 16 6.25 -1.74 -10.64
C GLN A 16 6.81 -3.04 -10.08
N PRO A 17 7.98 -3.50 -10.55
CA PRO A 17 8.52 -4.81 -10.20
C PRO A 17 9.11 -4.88 -8.78
N GLY A 18 9.33 -3.73 -8.13
CA GLY A 18 10.10 -3.59 -6.89
C GLY A 18 11.61 -3.75 -7.09
N ASN A 19 12.36 -3.99 -6.01
CA ASN A 19 13.81 -4.15 -6.05
C ASN A 19 14.23 -5.52 -6.66
N PRO A 20 15.44 -5.64 -7.24
CA PRO A 20 15.93 -6.91 -7.77
C PRO A 20 15.94 -8.06 -6.75
N LYS A 21 15.76 -9.30 -7.22
CA LYS A 21 15.88 -10.52 -6.38
C LYS A 21 17.37 -10.89 -6.22
N PRO A 22 17.77 -11.56 -5.11
CA PRO A 22 16.97 -11.94 -3.94
C PRO A 22 16.69 -10.78 -2.99
N ARG A 23 15.46 -10.75 -2.43
CA ARG A 23 14.93 -9.60 -1.65
C ARG A 23 14.12 -9.97 -0.41
N VAL A 24 14.10 -11.24 -0.02
CA VAL A 24 13.52 -11.73 1.24
C VAL A 24 14.40 -12.84 1.79
N PHE A 25 14.67 -12.78 3.09
CA PHE A 25 15.60 -13.66 3.79
C PHE A 25 14.92 -14.08 5.09
N ARG A 26 14.82 -15.39 5.34
CA ARG A 26 14.27 -15.94 6.58
C ARG A 26 15.42 -16.23 7.54
N LEU A 27 15.24 -15.88 8.81
CA LEU A 27 16.17 -16.13 9.90
C LEU A 27 15.43 -16.96 10.96
N PRO A 28 15.33 -18.30 10.80
CA PRO A 28 14.48 -19.13 11.65
C PRO A 28 14.89 -19.15 13.12
N GLU A 29 16.20 -19.12 13.40
CA GLU A 29 16.76 -19.10 14.76
C GLU A 29 16.30 -17.85 15.53
N ASP A 30 16.28 -16.70 14.85
CA ASP A 30 15.81 -15.43 15.39
C ASP A 30 14.29 -15.24 15.33
N LYS A 31 13.57 -16.21 14.72
CA LYS A 31 12.15 -16.07 14.35
C LYS A 31 11.87 -14.77 13.56
N ALA A 32 12.80 -14.39 12.68
CA ALA A 32 12.79 -13.10 11.98
C ALA A 32 12.79 -13.24 10.45
N VAL A 33 12.45 -12.13 9.78
CA VAL A 33 12.51 -11.99 8.32
C VAL A 33 13.08 -10.61 7.98
N ILE A 34 14.03 -10.59 7.05
CA ILE A 34 14.54 -9.35 6.44
C ILE A 34 14.03 -9.28 5.01
N ASN A 35 13.45 -8.16 4.62
CA ASN A 35 13.02 -7.93 3.24
C ASN A 35 13.43 -6.56 2.72
N ARG A 36 13.58 -6.51 1.39
CA ARG A 36 13.84 -5.27 0.65
C ARG A 36 13.00 -5.21 -0.62
N TYR A 37 11.69 -5.46 -0.49
CA TYR A 37 10.78 -5.58 -1.64
C TYR A 37 10.68 -4.31 -2.49
N GLY A 38 10.58 -3.13 -1.87
CA GLY A 38 10.46 -1.85 -2.58
C GLY A 38 9.14 -1.69 -3.34
N PHE A 39 8.01 -2.02 -2.69
CA PHE A 39 6.65 -1.95 -3.26
C PHE A 39 6.52 -2.60 -4.64
N ASN A 40 6.77 -3.91 -4.75
CA ASN A 40 6.37 -4.64 -5.97
C ASN A 40 4.84 -4.76 -6.01
N SER A 41 4.20 -4.07 -6.96
CA SER A 41 2.76 -3.90 -7.07
C SER A 41 2.34 -4.06 -8.52
N GLU A 42 1.14 -4.63 -8.75
CA GLU A 42 0.54 -4.76 -10.09
C GLU A 42 -0.19 -3.49 -10.54
N GLY A 43 -0.22 -2.46 -9.71
CA GLY A 43 -0.93 -1.21 -10.00
C GLY A 43 -2.37 -1.20 -9.51
N HIS A 44 -2.94 -0.01 -9.42
CA HIS A 44 -4.30 0.21 -8.95
C HIS A 44 -5.36 -0.53 -9.78
N ASP A 45 -5.23 -0.50 -11.11
CA ASP A 45 -6.22 -1.08 -12.03
C ASP A 45 -6.32 -2.61 -11.90
N GLU A 46 -5.18 -3.31 -11.92
CA GLU A 46 -5.17 -4.76 -11.81
C GLU A 46 -5.60 -5.23 -10.42
N VAL A 47 -5.23 -4.52 -9.36
CA VAL A 47 -5.71 -4.84 -8.02
C VAL A 47 -7.22 -4.64 -7.90
N LEU A 48 -7.77 -3.53 -8.40
CA LEU A 48 -9.22 -3.30 -8.36
C LEU A 48 -9.98 -4.36 -9.17
N LYS A 49 -9.45 -4.74 -10.34
CA LYS A 49 -10.02 -5.81 -11.16
C LYS A 49 -10.07 -7.13 -10.41
N LYS A 50 -9.00 -7.49 -9.68
CA LYS A 50 -8.96 -8.69 -8.84
C LYS A 50 -10.00 -8.61 -7.72
N LEU A 51 -10.08 -7.49 -7.01
CA LEU A 51 -11.09 -7.28 -5.96
C LEU A 51 -12.52 -7.42 -6.48
N ASN A 52 -12.82 -6.84 -7.64
CA ASN A 52 -14.13 -6.95 -8.28
C ASN A 52 -14.48 -8.35 -8.76
N SER A 53 -13.47 -9.22 -8.96
CA SER A 53 -13.68 -10.63 -9.32
C SER A 53 -13.88 -11.56 -8.10
N LEU A 54 -13.69 -11.04 -6.88
CA LEU A 54 -13.92 -11.82 -5.67
C LEU A 54 -15.42 -12.02 -5.43
N ASP A 55 -15.75 -13.17 -4.84
CA ASP A 55 -17.08 -13.40 -4.28
C ASP A 55 -17.35 -12.36 -3.16
N LYS A 56 -18.38 -11.54 -3.34
CA LYS A 56 -18.74 -10.47 -2.40
C LYS A 56 -19.04 -11.01 -1.00
N THR A 57 -19.54 -12.24 -0.89
CA THR A 57 -19.81 -12.87 0.41
C THR A 57 -18.52 -13.14 1.21
N LEU A 58 -17.36 -13.15 0.57
CA LEU A 58 -16.07 -13.21 1.27
C LEU A 58 -15.69 -11.86 1.89
N LEU A 59 -15.98 -10.77 1.17
CA LEU A 59 -15.73 -9.42 1.65
C LEU A 59 -16.67 -9.07 2.81
N GLU A 60 -17.86 -9.65 2.87
CA GLU A 60 -18.80 -9.46 3.99
C GLU A 60 -18.40 -10.19 5.29
N LYS A 61 -17.42 -11.10 5.25
CA LYS A 61 -17.00 -11.92 6.41
C LYS A 61 -15.93 -11.27 7.29
N GLY A 62 -15.38 -10.14 6.87
CA GLY A 62 -14.33 -9.41 7.58
C GLY A 62 -14.09 -8.05 6.98
N LEU A 63 -13.14 -7.29 7.53
CA LEU A 63 -12.80 -5.96 7.00
C LEU A 63 -11.65 -6.04 6.00
N LEU A 64 -11.76 -5.32 4.90
CA LEU A 64 -10.73 -5.13 3.89
C LEU A 64 -10.04 -3.78 4.09
N GLY A 65 -8.78 -3.82 4.51
CA GLY A 65 -7.86 -2.70 4.49
C GLY A 65 -7.10 -2.62 3.18
N ILE A 66 -6.92 -1.41 2.68
CA ILE A 66 -6.04 -1.17 1.53
C ILE A 66 -4.89 -0.27 1.93
N ASN A 67 -3.71 -0.86 1.95
CA ASN A 67 -2.46 -0.17 2.18
C ASN A 67 -1.98 0.45 0.86
N LEU A 68 -1.87 1.78 0.85
CA LEU A 68 -1.46 2.57 -0.29
C LEU A 68 0.01 2.97 -0.15
N GLY A 69 0.74 2.98 -1.26
CA GLY A 69 2.11 3.45 -1.35
C GLY A 69 2.33 4.28 -2.61
N LYS A 70 3.34 5.15 -2.58
CA LYS A 70 3.74 5.91 -3.76
C LYS A 70 4.55 5.07 -4.75
N ASN A 71 4.46 5.38 -6.04
CA ASN A 71 5.38 4.84 -7.03
C ASN A 71 6.82 5.34 -6.79
N LYS A 72 7.81 4.51 -7.12
CA LYS A 72 9.23 4.83 -6.90
C LYS A 72 9.66 6.14 -7.58
N LEU A 73 9.17 6.36 -8.79
CA LEU A 73 9.50 7.51 -9.63
C LEU A 73 8.46 8.65 -9.55
N SER A 74 7.47 8.55 -8.66
CA SER A 74 6.50 9.65 -8.49
C SER A 74 7.14 10.81 -7.74
N ASP A 75 6.98 11.99 -8.32
CA ASP A 75 7.39 13.29 -7.77
C ASP A 75 6.33 13.88 -6.82
N ASN A 76 5.10 13.35 -6.83
CA ASN A 76 4.01 13.82 -5.98
C ASN A 76 3.39 12.66 -5.20
N ALA A 77 3.95 12.41 -4.01
CA ALA A 77 3.47 11.34 -3.14
C ALA A 77 2.00 11.53 -2.74
N THR A 78 1.58 12.77 -2.43
CA THR A 78 0.19 13.07 -2.02
C THR A 78 -0.80 12.67 -3.09
N GLU A 79 -0.51 12.97 -4.36
CA GLU A 79 -1.37 12.59 -5.48
C GLU A 79 -1.48 11.07 -5.64
N ASP A 80 -0.38 10.31 -5.48
CA ASP A 80 -0.42 8.85 -5.53
C ASP A 80 -1.40 8.26 -4.49
N TYR A 81 -1.38 8.79 -3.26
CA TYR A 81 -2.30 8.37 -2.20
C TYR A 81 -3.75 8.78 -2.49
N VAL A 82 -3.97 10.01 -2.95
CA VAL A 82 -5.29 10.52 -3.35
C VAL A 82 -5.90 9.64 -4.45
N GLN A 83 -5.11 9.25 -5.45
CA GLN A 83 -5.54 8.35 -6.51
C GLN A 83 -5.96 6.99 -5.97
N GLY A 84 -5.19 6.44 -5.00
CA GLY A 84 -5.54 5.18 -4.34
C GLY A 84 -6.87 5.25 -3.60
N ILE A 85 -7.07 6.29 -2.78
CA ILE A 85 -8.33 6.50 -2.06
C ILE A 85 -9.51 6.57 -3.03
N LYS A 86 -9.40 7.41 -4.07
CA LYS A 86 -10.46 7.53 -5.10
C LYS A 86 -10.74 6.22 -5.81
N LYS A 87 -9.69 5.45 -6.13
CA LYS A 87 -9.82 4.22 -6.90
C LYS A 87 -10.57 3.14 -6.13
N PHE A 88 -10.31 3.05 -4.83
CA PHE A 88 -10.76 1.94 -4.01
C PHE A 88 -11.85 2.29 -2.98
N SER A 89 -12.35 3.53 -2.98
CA SER A 89 -13.35 4.01 -2.02
C SER A 89 -14.62 3.15 -1.94
N ASN A 90 -14.99 2.50 -3.03
CA ASN A 90 -16.17 1.63 -3.10
C ASN A 90 -15.93 0.20 -2.58
N VAL A 91 -14.69 -0.17 -2.25
CA VAL A 91 -14.33 -1.55 -1.87
C VAL A 91 -13.55 -1.65 -0.57
N ALA A 92 -12.90 -0.57 -0.11
CA ALA A 92 -12.13 -0.57 1.13
C ALA A 92 -12.99 -0.21 2.34
N ASP A 93 -12.81 -0.92 3.45
CA ASP A 93 -13.36 -0.52 4.75
C ASP A 93 -12.47 0.52 5.44
N TYR A 94 -11.16 0.46 5.19
CA TYR A 94 -10.20 1.46 5.65
C TYR A 94 -8.99 1.56 4.74
N PHE A 95 -8.30 2.71 4.83
CA PHE A 95 -7.07 2.98 4.10
C PHE A 95 -5.89 3.10 5.05
N VAL A 96 -4.72 2.65 4.59
CA VAL A 96 -3.43 2.91 5.25
C VAL A 96 -2.54 3.72 4.32
N ILE A 97 -2.03 4.85 4.81
CA ILE A 97 -1.08 5.71 4.10
C ILE A 97 0.33 5.28 4.50
N ASN A 98 1.01 4.50 3.66
CA ASN A 98 2.31 3.94 4.02
C ASN A 98 3.48 4.87 3.70
N ILE A 99 3.91 5.63 4.72
CA ILE A 99 5.11 6.49 4.69
C ILE A 99 6.32 5.87 5.40
N SER A 100 6.27 4.57 5.72
CA SER A 100 7.22 3.92 6.65
C SER A 100 8.23 2.98 5.99
N SER A 101 7.99 2.57 4.74
CA SER A 101 8.86 1.61 4.03
C SER A 101 10.32 2.09 4.00
N PRO A 102 11.28 1.29 4.51
CA PRO A 102 12.72 1.59 4.38
C PRO A 102 13.24 1.40 2.95
N ASN A 103 12.45 0.74 2.10
CA ASN A 103 12.90 0.21 0.81
C ASN A 103 12.56 1.13 -0.38
N THR A 104 11.91 2.26 -0.10
CA THR A 104 11.51 3.26 -1.08
C THR A 104 12.26 4.55 -0.74
N PRO A 105 13.27 4.95 -1.53
CA PRO A 105 14.07 6.15 -1.26
C PRO A 105 13.22 7.39 -1.06
N GLY A 106 13.57 8.21 -0.07
CA GLY A 106 12.86 9.46 0.24
C GLY A 106 11.50 9.29 0.92
N LEU A 107 10.91 8.10 0.96
CA LEU A 107 9.55 7.94 1.49
C LEU A 107 9.41 8.35 2.97
N ARG A 108 10.42 8.03 3.78
CA ARG A 108 10.41 8.33 5.22
C ARG A 108 10.52 9.82 5.54
N SER A 109 10.95 10.68 4.60
CA SER A 109 10.94 12.13 4.83
C SER A 109 9.51 12.67 4.96
N LEU A 110 8.50 11.96 4.43
CA LEU A 110 7.08 12.30 4.62
C LEU A 110 6.61 12.17 6.08
N GLN A 111 7.43 11.64 6.98
CA GLN A 111 7.15 11.59 8.43
C GLN A 111 7.53 12.90 9.15
N ASN A 112 8.26 13.80 8.47
CA ASN A 112 8.53 15.14 8.99
C ASN A 112 7.21 15.91 9.16
N LYS A 113 7.15 16.79 10.16
CA LYS A 113 5.91 17.44 10.60
C LYS A 113 5.15 18.17 9.49
N GLU A 114 5.85 18.97 8.69
CA GLU A 114 5.19 19.81 7.67
C GLU A 114 4.76 18.97 6.47
N GLU A 115 5.61 18.06 5.99
CA GLU A 115 5.31 17.13 4.90
C GLU A 115 4.15 16.20 5.26
N LEU A 116 4.11 15.68 6.49
CA LEU A 116 3.01 14.87 6.98
C LEU A 116 1.71 15.66 7.04
N LYS A 117 1.76 16.92 7.51
CA LYS A 117 0.60 17.80 7.57
C LYS A 117 0.05 18.09 6.18
N GLU A 118 0.92 18.37 5.22
CA GLU A 118 0.54 18.61 3.82
C GLU A 118 -0.12 17.36 3.22
N LEU A 119 0.51 16.19 3.38
CA LEU A 119 -0.01 14.91 2.94
C LEU A 119 -1.41 14.63 3.52
N LEU A 120 -1.56 14.73 4.85
CA LEU A 120 -2.82 14.48 5.54
C LEU A 120 -3.91 15.48 5.14
N THR A 121 -3.54 16.74 4.89
CA THR A 121 -4.47 17.75 4.38
C THR A 121 -4.93 17.41 2.96
N GLY A 122 -4.05 16.87 2.12
CA GLY A 122 -4.38 16.45 0.77
C GLY A 122 -5.34 15.27 0.73
N VAL A 123 -5.04 14.21 1.48
CA VAL A 123 -5.86 12.98 1.48
C VAL A 123 -7.23 13.17 2.10
N ASN A 124 -7.38 14.07 3.10
CA ASN A 124 -8.67 14.34 3.76
C ASN A 124 -9.62 15.23 2.94
N LYS A 125 -9.21 15.72 1.77
CA LYS A 125 -10.06 16.51 0.87
C LYS A 125 -10.81 15.67 -0.17
N VAL A 126 -10.59 14.35 -0.16
CA VAL A 126 -11.04 13.40 -1.18
C VAL A 126 -12.33 12.71 -0.76
#